data_AF-A0A2A3JU49-F1
#
_entry.id   AF-A0A2A3JU49-F1
#
_cell.length_a   1.000
_cell.length_b   1.000
_cell.length_c   1.000
_cell.angle_alpha   90.00
_cell.angle_beta   90.00
_cell.angle_gamma   90.00
#
_symmetry.space_group_name_H-M   'P 1'
#
loop_
_entity.id
_entity.type
_entity.pdbx_description
1 polymer ?
#
loop_
_entity_poly.entity_id
_entity_poly.type
_entity_poly.pdbx_seq_one_letter_code
_entity_poly.pdbx_strand_id
1 'polypeptide(L)'
;MPKDEIRDADLYRMVMPKHLCPWGLKTKDLLEREGYEVHDHPLRSKEQTEAFQREHGVRTTPQTFIGGNRIGGYEDVRRHFGKSVRDPEATSYRPVIAIFAVAFLMALALSWLVLGTLLSWRVIEWFIAFGMVLLGLQKLQDVESFQTMFLNYDLLAQRHVRYGYVYPFAETGAGLLMLAGVLTWLAAPVALVIGTIGAVSVFKAVYVDKRELKCACVGGGSNVPLGFVSLTENLAMIAMGLWMLAKFLF
;
A
#
# COMPACT_ATOMS: atom_id res chain seq x y z
N MET A 1 13.89 -37.15 -16.54
CA MET A 1 15.02 -36.43 -15.92
C MET A 1 15.39 -37.17 -14.64
N PRO A 2 16.68 -37.43 -14.36
CA PRO A 2 17.08 -38.39 -13.34
C PRO A 2 16.68 -37.91 -11.94
N LYS A 3 16.27 -38.86 -11.10
CA LYS A 3 16.15 -38.73 -9.64
C LYS A 3 17.56 -38.79 -9.04
N ASP A 4 17.76 -38.08 -7.92
CA ASP A 4 18.90 -38.19 -6.98
C ASP A 4 20.17 -37.38 -7.30
N GLU A 5 20.02 -36.08 -7.59
CA GLU A 5 21.07 -35.12 -7.23
C GLU A 5 20.63 -34.48 -5.92
N ILE A 6 21.29 -34.80 -4.80
CA ILE A 6 21.08 -34.09 -3.54
C ILE A 6 21.45 -32.63 -3.82
N ARG A 7 20.47 -31.75 -3.73
CA ARG A 7 20.65 -30.33 -4.03
C ARG A 7 21.06 -29.63 -2.74
N ASP A 8 22.35 -29.53 -2.50
CA ASP A 8 22.88 -28.86 -1.31
C ASP A 8 23.00 -27.35 -1.54
N ALA A 9 22.66 -26.57 -0.51
CA ALA A 9 22.88 -25.12 -0.48
C ALA A 9 23.46 -24.68 0.87
N ASP A 10 24.60 -23.99 0.83
CA ASP A 10 25.16 -23.33 2.01
C ASP A 10 24.56 -21.94 2.16
N LEU A 11 24.01 -21.65 3.34
CA LEU A 11 23.42 -20.37 3.68
C LEU A 11 24.13 -19.75 4.87
N TYR A 12 24.83 -18.65 4.64
CA TYR A 12 25.45 -17.84 5.69
C TYR A 12 24.52 -16.69 6.06
N ARG A 13 23.98 -16.68 7.28
CA ARG A 13 23.02 -15.67 7.74
C ARG A 13 23.30 -15.22 9.17
N MET A 14 22.97 -13.97 9.47
CA MET A 14 23.08 -13.47 10.84
C MET A 14 22.02 -14.07 11.76
N VAL A 15 22.45 -14.60 12.90
CA VAL A 15 21.61 -15.12 13.98
C VAL A 15 22.19 -14.67 15.30
N MET A 16 21.80 -13.48 15.76
CA MET A 16 22.26 -12.92 17.04
C MET A 16 21.10 -12.90 18.06
N PRO A 17 21.36 -13.03 19.37
CA PRO A 17 20.30 -13.10 20.39
C PRO A 17 19.28 -11.94 20.37
N LYS A 18 19.70 -10.75 19.92
CA LYS A 18 18.88 -9.53 19.83
C LYS A 18 18.61 -9.06 18.39
N HIS A 19 19.05 -9.81 17.38
CA HIS A 19 18.92 -9.39 15.99
C HIS A 19 18.66 -10.58 15.07
N LEU A 20 17.44 -10.59 14.52
CA LEU A 20 16.94 -11.68 13.69
C LEU A 20 16.88 -11.18 12.25
N CYS A 21 17.64 -11.82 11.35
CA CYS A 21 17.74 -11.41 9.95
C CYS A 21 16.52 -11.92 9.14
N PRO A 22 15.58 -11.06 8.71
CA PRO A 22 14.39 -11.51 8.01
C PRO A 22 14.72 -12.08 6.62
N TRP A 23 15.72 -11.52 5.95
CA TRP A 23 16.17 -11.98 4.64
C TRP A 23 16.85 -13.34 4.71
N GLY A 24 17.59 -13.63 5.79
CA GLY A 24 18.18 -14.95 6.03
C GLY A 24 17.11 -16.03 6.17
N LEU A 25 16.06 -15.76 6.95
CA LEU A 25 14.93 -16.68 7.09
C LEU A 25 14.19 -16.89 5.75
N LYS A 26 13.89 -15.82 5.03
CA LYS A 26 13.23 -15.92 3.71
C LYS A 26 14.06 -16.69 2.69
N THR A 27 15.38 -16.58 2.76
CA THR A 27 16.30 -17.30 1.87
C THR A 27 16.32 -18.78 2.22
N LYS A 28 16.40 -19.13 3.51
CA LYS A 28 16.30 -20.51 3.98
C LYS A 28 15.00 -21.18 3.52
N ASP A 29 13.87 -20.55 3.82
CA ASP A 29 12.54 -21.04 3.43
C ASP A 29 12.39 -21.18 1.90
N LEU A 30 12.96 -20.25 1.13
CA LEU A 30 12.96 -20.35 -0.33
C LEU A 30 13.76 -21.55 -0.83
N LEU A 31 14.97 -21.78 -0.33
CA LEU A 31 15.81 -22.90 -0.72
C LEU A 31 15.15 -24.25 -0.38
N GLU A 32 14.59 -24.37 0.83
CA GLU A 32 13.87 -25.57 1.28
C GLU A 32 12.66 -25.86 0.37
N ARG A 33 11.90 -24.84 -0.06
CA ARG A 33 10.76 -25.00 -0.98
C ARG A 33 11.15 -25.40 -2.39
N GLU A 34 12.35 -25.04 -2.84
CA GLU A 34 12.91 -25.47 -4.12
C GLU A 34 13.56 -26.86 -4.06
N GLY A 35 13.47 -27.52 -2.90
CA GLY A 35 13.94 -28.89 -2.69
C GLY A 35 15.43 -29.01 -2.36
N TYR A 36 16.06 -27.93 -1.86
CA TYR A 36 17.45 -27.97 -1.42
C TYR A 36 17.56 -28.39 0.05
N GLU A 37 18.59 -29.18 0.36
CA GLU A 37 19.07 -29.37 1.73
C GLU A 37 19.94 -28.18 2.11
N VAL A 38 19.51 -27.42 3.13
CA VAL A 38 20.15 -26.15 3.50
C VAL A 38 21.12 -26.35 4.65
N HIS A 39 22.41 -26.22 4.36
CA HIS A 39 23.47 -26.11 5.34
C HIS A 39 23.50 -24.69 5.91
N ASP A 40 22.82 -24.50 7.03
CA ASP A 40 22.65 -23.21 7.69
C ASP A 40 23.87 -22.87 8.56
N HIS A 41 24.63 -21.85 8.15
CA HIS A 41 25.83 -21.35 8.82
C HIS A 41 25.52 -20.02 9.55
N PRO A 42 25.09 -20.07 10.82
CA PRO A 42 24.71 -18.87 11.56
C PRO A 42 25.93 -18.04 11.98
N LEU A 43 25.95 -16.78 11.56
CA LEU A 43 26.89 -15.76 12.01
C LEU A 43 26.34 -15.14 13.31
N ARG A 44 26.97 -15.47 14.44
CA ARG A 44 26.46 -15.20 15.80
C ARG A 44 27.02 -13.92 16.43
N SER A 45 27.96 -13.25 15.79
CA SER A 45 28.48 -11.95 16.23
C SER A 45 28.71 -11.00 15.06
N LYS A 46 28.89 -9.71 15.39
CA LYS A 46 29.22 -8.68 14.40
C LYS A 46 30.60 -8.94 13.80
N GLU A 47 31.57 -9.33 14.63
CA GLU A 47 32.93 -9.67 14.23
C GLU A 47 32.95 -10.85 13.26
N GLN A 48 32.14 -11.89 13.52
CA GLN A 48 31.97 -13.02 12.59
C GLN A 48 31.35 -12.58 11.27
N THR A 49 30.36 -11.69 11.32
CA THR A 49 29.70 -11.17 10.12
C THR A 49 30.66 -10.35 9.27
N GLU A 50 31.42 -9.45 9.89
CA GLU A 50 32.41 -8.63 9.20
C GLU A 50 33.58 -9.45 8.68
N ALA A 51 34.03 -10.47 9.44
CA ALA A 51 35.05 -11.40 8.98
C ALA A 51 34.59 -12.14 7.72
N PHE A 52 33.39 -12.71 7.75
CA PHE A 52 32.79 -13.37 6.59
C PHE A 52 32.64 -12.43 5.38
N GLN A 53 32.18 -11.19 5.62
CA GLN A 53 32.05 -10.16 4.58
C GLN A 53 33.40 -9.81 3.93
N ARG A 54 34.46 -9.65 4.74
CA ARG A 54 35.82 -9.39 4.23
C ARG A 54 36.37 -10.59 3.45
N GLU A 55 36.23 -11.80 3.99
CA GLU A 55 36.73 -13.03 3.39
C GLU A 55 36.08 -13.29 2.02
N HIS A 56 34.77 -13.10 1.92
CA HIS A 56 34.01 -13.39 0.69
C HIS A 56 33.82 -12.14 -0.20
N GLY A 57 34.37 -10.98 0.18
CA GLY A 57 34.25 -9.73 -0.57
C GLY A 57 32.80 -9.26 -0.77
N VAL A 58 31.93 -9.48 0.22
CA VAL A 58 30.50 -9.12 0.17
C VAL A 58 30.17 -8.03 1.19
N ARG A 59 29.19 -7.17 0.87
CA ARG A 59 28.80 -6.06 1.77
C ARG A 59 27.66 -6.41 2.73
N THR A 60 26.92 -7.48 2.43
CA THR A 60 25.67 -7.82 3.12
C THR A 60 25.55 -9.32 3.32
N THR A 61 24.78 -9.71 4.33
CA THR A 61 24.28 -11.07 4.55
C THR A 61 22.74 -11.04 4.50
N PRO A 62 22.05 -12.14 4.18
CA PRO A 62 22.57 -13.48 3.95
C PRO A 62 23.35 -13.64 2.64
N GLN A 63 24.16 -14.69 2.55
CA GLN A 63 24.80 -15.14 1.31
C GLN A 63 24.55 -16.64 1.11
N THR A 64 24.19 -17.00 -0.12
CA THR A 64 23.86 -18.39 -0.51
C THR A 64 24.88 -18.90 -1.51
N PHE A 65 25.29 -20.15 -1.34
CA PHE A 65 26.14 -20.89 -2.27
C PHE A 65 25.43 -22.18 -2.67
N ILE A 66 25.47 -22.51 -3.96
CA ILE A 66 24.89 -23.74 -4.51
C ILE A 66 25.98 -24.41 -5.35
N GLY A 67 26.32 -25.66 -5.04
CA GLY A 67 27.39 -26.39 -5.73
C GLY A 67 28.73 -25.65 -5.70
N GLY A 68 29.06 -25.00 -4.59
CA GLY A 68 30.28 -24.18 -4.42
C GLY A 68 30.26 -22.81 -5.11
N ASN A 69 29.24 -22.51 -5.92
CA ASN A 69 29.11 -21.22 -6.60
C ASN A 69 28.31 -20.23 -5.77
N ARG A 70 28.84 -19.01 -5.58
CA ARG A 70 28.12 -17.94 -4.86
C ARG A 70 26.95 -17.43 -5.70
N ILE A 71 25.74 -17.62 -5.19
CA ILE A 71 24.50 -17.09 -5.79
C ILE A 71 24.27 -15.65 -5.34
N GLY A 72 24.40 -15.38 -4.04
CA GLY A 72 24.23 -14.03 -3.49
C GLY A 72 23.20 -13.95 -2.36
N GLY A 73 22.55 -12.79 -2.25
CA GLY A 73 21.51 -12.53 -1.25
C GLY A 73 20.14 -13.07 -1.68
N TYR A 74 19.10 -12.77 -0.89
CA TYR A 74 17.74 -13.27 -1.13
C TYR A 74 17.21 -12.99 -2.55
N GLU A 75 17.47 -11.78 -3.08
CA GLU A 75 17.01 -11.40 -4.42
C GLU A 75 17.75 -12.16 -5.52
N ASP A 76 19.04 -12.44 -5.33
CA ASP A 76 19.84 -13.22 -6.28
C ASP A 76 19.38 -14.68 -6.30
N VAL A 77 19.06 -15.25 -5.14
CA VAL A 77 18.47 -16.59 -5.03
C VAL A 77 17.11 -16.64 -5.72
N ARG A 78 16.27 -15.61 -5.59
CA ARG A 78 15.02 -15.53 -6.36
C ARG A 78 15.27 -15.51 -7.87
N ARG A 79 16.23 -14.70 -8.33
CA ARG A 79 16.62 -14.65 -9.76
C ARG A 79 17.13 -16.00 -10.26
N HIS A 80 17.96 -16.69 -9.46
CA HIS A 80 18.48 -18.01 -9.79
C HIS A 80 17.36 -19.02 -10.07
N PHE A 81 16.27 -18.97 -9.29
CA PHE A 81 15.10 -19.82 -9.51
C PHE A 81 14.05 -19.24 -10.48
N GLY A 82 14.41 -18.22 -11.26
CA GLY A 82 13.50 -17.57 -12.23
C GLY A 82 12.29 -16.90 -11.59
N LYS A 83 12.31 -16.62 -10.27
CA LYS A 83 11.22 -15.94 -9.57
C LYS A 83 11.36 -14.44 -9.74
N SER A 84 10.22 -13.75 -9.83
CA SER A 84 10.19 -12.29 -9.86
C SER A 84 10.87 -11.71 -8.62
N VAL A 85 11.66 -10.65 -8.78
CA VAL A 85 12.18 -9.84 -7.67
C VAL A 85 11.29 -8.63 -7.49
N ARG A 86 11.15 -8.13 -6.26
CA ARG A 86 10.38 -6.91 -6.02
C ARG A 86 11.11 -5.76 -6.68
N ASP A 87 10.50 -5.18 -7.70
CA ASP A 87 10.88 -3.86 -8.20
C ASP A 87 10.25 -2.81 -7.27
N PRO A 88 11.06 -2.02 -6.54
CA PRO A 88 10.56 -0.97 -5.66
C PRO A 88 9.81 0.15 -6.39
N GLU A 89 9.96 0.28 -7.71
CA GLU A 89 9.29 1.30 -8.53
C GLU A 89 8.10 0.78 -9.32
N ALA A 90 7.89 -0.55 -9.36
CA ALA A 90 6.76 -1.13 -10.08
C ALA A 90 5.42 -0.71 -9.47
N THR A 91 4.47 -0.37 -10.34
CA THR A 91 3.10 0.02 -9.97
C THR A 91 2.37 -1.12 -9.28
N SER A 92 1.65 -0.84 -8.20
CA SER A 92 0.90 -1.84 -7.45
C SER A 92 -0.48 -1.34 -7.05
N TYR A 93 -1.52 -2.04 -7.49
CA TYR A 93 -2.91 -1.77 -7.12
C TYR A 93 -3.37 -2.57 -5.89
N ARG A 94 -2.54 -3.49 -5.39
CA ARG A 94 -2.92 -4.39 -4.28
C ARG A 94 -3.42 -3.65 -3.02
N PRO A 95 -2.75 -2.56 -2.55
CA PRO A 95 -3.22 -1.85 -1.36
C PRO A 95 -4.62 -1.24 -1.56
N VAL A 96 -4.87 -0.65 -2.72
CA VAL A 96 -6.16 -0.04 -3.07
C VAL A 96 -7.27 -1.09 -3.15
N ILE A 97 -7.01 -2.19 -3.86
CA ILE A 97 -7.98 -3.29 -3.98
C ILE A 97 -8.32 -3.83 -2.59
N ALA A 98 -7.33 -4.00 -1.71
CA ALA A 98 -7.56 -4.45 -0.34
C ALA A 98 -8.45 -3.46 0.44
N ILE A 99 -8.18 -2.16 0.35
CA ILE A 99 -8.98 -1.13 1.04
C ILE A 99 -10.44 -1.15 0.57
N PHE A 100 -10.68 -1.10 -0.75
CA PHE A 100 -12.05 -1.12 -1.27
C PHE A 100 -12.75 -2.46 -1.03
N ALA A 101 -12.05 -3.60 -1.11
CA ALA A 101 -12.64 -4.89 -0.78
C ALA A 101 -13.08 -4.94 0.69
N VAL A 102 -12.23 -4.49 1.62
CA VAL A 102 -12.60 -4.43 3.05
C VAL A 102 -13.73 -3.43 3.29
N ALA A 103 -13.70 -2.25 2.68
CA ALA A 103 -14.79 -1.27 2.78
C ALA A 103 -16.13 -1.86 2.32
N PHE A 104 -16.12 -2.60 1.22
CA PHE A 104 -17.33 -3.25 0.68
C PHE A 104 -17.84 -4.34 1.61
N LEU A 105 -16.94 -5.20 2.13
CA LEU A 105 -17.31 -6.23 3.11
C LEU A 105 -17.84 -5.63 4.41
N MET A 106 -17.29 -4.51 4.87
CA MET A 106 -17.81 -3.76 6.02
C MET A 106 -19.22 -3.22 5.76
N ALA A 107 -19.47 -2.68 4.56
CA ALA A 107 -20.80 -2.20 4.17
C ALA A 107 -21.83 -3.34 4.12
N LEU A 108 -21.47 -4.50 3.58
CA LEU A 108 -22.32 -5.69 3.57
C LEU A 108 -22.59 -6.21 4.99
N ALA A 109 -21.56 -6.27 5.83
CA ALA A 109 -21.69 -6.67 7.22
C ALA A 109 -22.62 -5.73 7.99
N LEU A 110 -22.48 -4.41 7.80
CA LEU A 110 -23.37 -3.43 8.42
C LEU A 110 -24.82 -3.55 7.91
N SER A 111 -25.01 -3.77 6.61
CA SER A 111 -26.34 -4.02 6.03
C SER A 111 -26.99 -5.27 6.59
N TRP A 112 -26.23 -6.35 6.74
CA TRP A 112 -26.73 -7.56 7.37
C TRP A 112 -27.17 -7.31 8.82
N LEU A 113 -26.35 -6.61 9.61
CA LEU A 113 -26.61 -6.36 11.03
C LEU A 113 -27.78 -5.40 11.26
N VAL A 114 -27.93 -4.36 10.44
CA VAL A 114 -28.91 -3.29 10.66
C VAL A 114 -30.22 -3.55 9.91
N LEU A 115 -30.15 -4.09 8.70
CA LEU A 115 -31.30 -4.24 7.80
C LEU A 115 -31.75 -5.69 7.61
N GLY A 116 -30.98 -6.68 8.09
CA GLY A 116 -31.25 -8.10 7.86
C GLY A 116 -31.13 -8.53 6.38
N THR A 117 -30.57 -7.68 5.52
CA THR A 117 -30.43 -7.91 4.08
C THR A 117 -29.01 -7.60 3.63
N LEU A 118 -28.48 -8.40 2.71
CA LEU A 118 -27.12 -8.19 2.18
C LEU A 118 -27.07 -7.08 1.13
N LEU A 119 -28.09 -6.98 0.27
CA LEU A 119 -28.12 -6.02 -0.83
C LEU A 119 -29.19 -4.98 -0.57
N SER A 120 -28.76 -3.73 -0.40
CA SER A 120 -29.64 -2.57 -0.29
C SER A 120 -28.95 -1.35 -0.90
N TRP A 121 -29.71 -0.31 -1.23
CA TRP A 121 -29.12 0.97 -1.69
C TRP A 121 -28.17 1.57 -0.65
N ARG A 122 -28.40 1.27 0.63
CA ARG A 122 -27.59 1.74 1.76
C ARG A 122 -26.20 1.12 1.80
N VAL A 123 -26.00 -0.04 1.18
CA VAL A 123 -24.67 -0.65 1.01
C VAL A 123 -23.75 0.28 0.22
N ILE A 124 -24.27 0.94 -0.82
CA ILE A 124 -23.46 1.86 -1.65
C ILE A 124 -23.03 3.07 -0.82
N GLU A 125 -23.94 3.66 -0.04
CA GLU A 125 -23.65 4.79 0.84
C GLU A 125 -22.58 4.43 1.88
N TRP A 126 -22.75 3.31 2.56
CA TRP A 126 -21.78 2.84 3.55
C TRP A 126 -20.46 2.42 2.93
N PHE A 127 -20.47 1.82 1.75
CA PHE A 127 -19.25 1.48 1.02
C PHE A 127 -18.40 2.71 0.72
N ILE A 128 -19.02 3.78 0.20
CA ILE A 128 -18.32 5.05 -0.09
C ILE A 128 -17.80 5.66 1.21
N ALA A 129 -18.63 5.71 2.26
CA ALA A 129 -18.22 6.28 3.54
C ALA A 129 -17.06 5.49 4.19
N PHE A 130 -17.13 4.16 4.21
CA PHE A 130 -16.02 3.32 4.68
C PHE A 130 -14.76 3.49 3.82
N GLY A 131 -14.90 3.58 2.50
CA GLY A 131 -13.80 3.86 1.59
C GLY A 131 -13.10 5.18 1.93
N MET A 132 -13.86 6.26 2.09
CA MET A 132 -13.34 7.58 2.49
C MET A 132 -12.63 7.53 3.83
N VAL A 133 -13.21 6.86 4.84
CA VAL A 133 -12.58 6.75 6.17
C VAL A 133 -11.30 5.93 6.13
N LEU A 134 -11.27 4.81 5.39
CA LEU A 134 -10.08 3.97 5.29
C LEU A 134 -8.95 4.65 4.50
N LEU A 135 -9.27 5.32 3.39
CA LEU A 135 -8.28 6.09 2.62
C LEU A 135 -7.80 7.31 3.41
N GLY A 136 -8.72 8.04 4.05
CA GLY A 136 -8.42 9.12 4.98
C GLY A 136 -7.46 8.70 6.10
N LEU A 137 -7.69 7.52 6.69
CA LEU A 137 -6.79 6.93 7.68
C LEU A 137 -5.38 6.69 7.12
N GLN A 138 -5.24 6.18 5.89
CA GLN A 138 -3.91 6.02 5.25
C GLN A 138 -3.19 7.38 5.09
N LYS A 139 -3.94 8.43 4.75
CA LYS A 139 -3.40 9.79 4.62
C LYS A 139 -2.99 10.37 5.98
N LEU A 140 -3.72 10.03 7.05
CA LEU A 140 -3.43 10.46 8.42
C LEU A 140 -2.24 9.73 9.09
N GLN A 141 -1.88 8.53 8.63
CA GLN A 141 -0.73 7.79 9.19
C GLN A 141 0.60 8.51 9.02
N ASP A 142 0.76 9.24 7.90
CA ASP A 142 1.93 10.05 7.61
C ASP A 142 1.50 11.29 6.80
N VAL A 143 1.04 12.30 7.53
CA VAL A 143 0.51 13.55 6.94
C VAL A 143 1.59 14.30 6.16
N GLU A 144 2.84 14.26 6.62
CA GLU A 144 3.95 14.97 5.96
C GLU A 144 4.25 14.37 4.59
N SER A 145 4.34 13.04 4.54
CA SER A 145 4.57 12.32 3.28
C SER A 145 3.36 12.42 2.34
N PHE A 146 2.13 12.34 2.88
CA PHE A 146 0.92 12.61 2.12
C PHE A 146 0.96 14.01 1.48
N GLN A 147 1.18 15.03 2.28
CA GLN A 147 1.13 16.44 1.86
C GLN A 147 2.20 16.72 0.79
N THR A 148 3.41 16.19 0.98
CA THR A 148 4.50 16.29 0.00
C THR A 148 4.10 15.68 -1.35
N MET A 149 3.48 14.50 -1.34
CA MET A 149 3.00 13.88 -2.58
C MET A 149 1.80 14.62 -3.19
N PHE A 150 0.87 15.09 -2.36
CA PHE A 150 -0.35 15.78 -2.76
C PHE A 150 -0.05 17.10 -3.50
N LEU A 151 0.99 17.84 -3.08
CA LEU A 151 1.44 19.04 -3.77
C LEU A 151 1.84 18.83 -5.24
N ASN A 152 2.23 17.62 -5.63
CA ASN A 152 2.70 17.38 -7.00
C ASN A 152 1.59 17.51 -8.06
N TYR A 153 0.31 17.44 -7.65
CA TYR A 153 -0.82 17.48 -8.58
C TYR A 153 -2.00 18.32 -8.09
N ASP A 154 -2.22 18.48 -6.78
CA ASP A 154 -3.39 19.22 -6.32
C ASP A 154 -3.25 20.74 -6.49
N LEU A 155 -4.16 21.33 -7.27
CA LEU A 155 -4.12 22.73 -7.64
C LEU A 155 -4.35 23.68 -6.46
N LEU A 156 -5.20 23.30 -5.50
CA LEU A 156 -5.45 24.14 -4.33
C LEU A 156 -4.30 24.02 -3.33
N ALA A 157 -3.75 22.83 -3.12
CA ALA A 157 -2.60 22.60 -2.26
C ALA A 157 -1.35 23.32 -2.78
N GLN A 158 -1.13 23.33 -4.10
CA GLN A 158 -0.05 24.10 -4.73
C GLN A 158 -0.15 25.60 -4.44
N ARG A 159 -1.36 26.14 -4.36
CA ARG A 159 -1.59 27.56 -4.04
C ARG A 159 -1.56 27.84 -2.54
N HIS A 160 -2.06 26.92 -1.72
CA HIS A 160 -2.15 27.04 -0.27
C HIS A 160 -1.65 25.75 0.39
N VAL A 161 -0.36 25.68 0.68
CA VAL A 161 0.30 24.48 1.24
C VAL A 161 -0.41 23.94 2.50
N ARG A 162 -0.91 24.84 3.36
CA ARG A 162 -1.64 24.48 4.60
C ARG A 162 -2.93 23.68 4.33
N TYR A 163 -3.56 23.85 3.17
CA TYR A 163 -4.70 23.04 2.76
C TYR A 163 -4.33 21.55 2.67
N GLY A 164 -3.13 21.21 2.18
CA GLY A 164 -2.67 19.83 2.12
C GLY A 164 -2.57 19.15 3.49
N TYR A 165 -2.29 19.92 4.55
CA TYR A 165 -2.30 19.40 5.92
C TYR A 165 -3.71 19.19 6.47
N VAL A 166 -4.68 20.02 6.06
CA VAL A 166 -6.08 19.95 6.53
C VAL A 166 -6.88 18.90 5.78
N TYR A 167 -6.58 18.69 4.49
CA TYR A 167 -7.27 17.75 3.60
C TYR A 167 -7.55 16.38 4.22
N PRO A 168 -6.56 15.63 4.76
CA PRO A 168 -6.82 14.27 5.25
C PRO A 168 -7.79 14.25 6.43
N PHE A 169 -7.80 15.30 7.27
CA PHE A 169 -8.77 15.45 8.35
C PHE A 169 -10.16 15.80 7.83
N ALA A 170 -10.25 16.70 6.84
CA ALA A 170 -11.52 17.11 6.24
C ALA A 170 -12.21 15.92 5.54
N GLU A 171 -11.45 15.11 4.79
CA GLU A 171 -11.95 13.93 4.12
C GLU A 171 -12.37 12.84 5.11
N THR A 172 -11.50 12.50 6.08
CA THR A 172 -11.82 11.48 7.10
C THR A 172 -13.03 11.90 7.93
N GLY A 173 -13.05 13.16 8.36
CA GLY A 173 -14.17 13.74 9.11
C GLY A 173 -15.47 13.72 8.31
N ALA A 174 -15.42 14.10 7.02
CA ALA A 174 -16.58 14.01 6.15
C ALA A 174 -17.07 12.55 6.04
N GLY A 175 -16.18 11.59 5.78
CA GLY A 175 -16.53 10.17 5.70
C GLY A 175 -17.18 9.63 6.99
N LEU A 176 -16.65 10.01 8.16
CA LEU A 176 -17.23 9.63 9.46
C LEU A 176 -18.62 10.22 9.70
N LEU A 177 -18.79 11.52 9.39
CA LEU A 177 -20.08 12.20 9.52
C LEU A 177 -21.12 11.63 8.54
N MET A 178 -20.70 11.31 7.32
CA MET A 178 -21.54 10.64 6.32
C MET A 178 -21.95 9.23 6.77
N LEU A 179 -21.01 8.45 7.30
CA LEU A 179 -21.28 7.11 7.83
C LEU A 179 -22.28 7.15 8.99
N ALA A 180 -22.10 8.09 9.92
CA ALA A 180 -22.98 8.27 11.07
C ALA A 180 -24.34 8.88 10.70
N GLY A 181 -24.46 9.50 9.52
CA GLY A 181 -25.67 10.20 9.09
C GLY A 181 -25.93 11.49 9.88
N VAL A 182 -24.91 12.08 10.50
CA VAL A 182 -25.01 13.32 11.31
C VAL A 182 -24.24 14.47 10.66
N LEU A 183 -24.67 15.71 10.90
CA LEU A 183 -24.09 16.92 10.30
C LEU A 183 -23.87 16.82 8.78
N THR A 184 -24.78 16.14 8.09
CA THR A 184 -24.68 15.87 6.64
C THR A 184 -24.69 17.18 5.83
N TRP A 185 -25.36 18.22 6.33
CA TRP A 185 -25.34 19.58 5.79
C TRP A 185 -23.94 20.21 5.77
N LEU A 186 -23.01 19.75 6.62
CA LEU A 186 -21.62 20.19 6.64
C LEU A 186 -20.72 19.22 5.88
N ALA A 187 -20.90 17.91 6.11
CA ALA A 187 -20.08 16.87 5.49
C ALA A 187 -20.21 16.87 3.95
N ALA A 188 -21.43 17.03 3.42
CA ALA A 188 -21.67 16.95 2.00
C ALA A 188 -21.05 18.12 1.20
N PRO A 189 -21.19 19.40 1.62
CA PRO A 189 -20.47 20.50 0.97
C PRO A 189 -18.94 20.34 1.05
N VAL A 190 -18.41 19.88 2.19
CA VAL A 190 -16.97 19.63 2.33
C VAL A 190 -16.50 18.59 1.31
N ALA A 191 -17.17 17.43 1.26
CA ALA A 191 -16.85 16.37 0.29
C ALA A 191 -16.98 16.83 -1.17
N LEU A 192 -17.99 17.64 -1.49
CA LEU A 192 -18.17 18.20 -2.83
C LEU A 192 -17.04 19.12 -3.22
N VAL A 193 -16.65 20.04 -2.34
CA VAL A 193 -15.58 21.01 -2.62
C VAL A 193 -14.25 20.29 -2.80
N ILE A 194 -13.85 19.46 -1.83
CA ILE A 194 -12.56 18.75 -1.91
C ILE A 194 -12.53 17.74 -3.06
N GLY A 195 -13.64 17.04 -3.30
CA GLY A 195 -13.76 16.07 -4.38
C GLY A 195 -13.75 16.72 -5.76
N THR A 196 -14.42 17.87 -5.94
CA THR A 196 -14.41 18.60 -7.22
C THR A 196 -13.01 19.13 -7.53
N ILE A 197 -12.37 19.76 -6.54
CA ILE A 197 -11.00 20.26 -6.70
C ILE A 197 -10.05 19.10 -7.01
N GLY A 198 -10.12 18.01 -6.23
CA GLY A 198 -9.30 16.82 -6.44
C GLY A 198 -9.54 16.17 -7.82
N ALA A 199 -10.78 16.05 -8.28
CA ALA A 199 -11.11 15.53 -9.60
C ALA A 199 -10.49 16.37 -10.71
N VAL A 200 -10.60 17.70 -10.64
CA VAL A 200 -10.02 18.63 -11.62
C VAL A 200 -8.49 18.56 -11.58
N SER A 201 -7.90 18.52 -10.38
CA SER A 201 -6.45 18.37 -10.17
C SER A 201 -5.91 17.09 -10.81
N VAL A 202 -6.53 15.94 -10.53
CA VAL A 202 -6.14 14.63 -11.09
C VAL A 202 -6.36 14.61 -12.60
N PHE A 203 -7.50 15.13 -13.07
CA PHE A 203 -7.80 15.17 -14.50
C PHE A 203 -6.75 15.96 -15.26
N LYS A 204 -6.41 17.16 -14.78
CA LYS A 204 -5.36 17.98 -15.37
C LYS A 204 -4.00 17.26 -15.32
N ALA A 205 -3.58 16.75 -14.17
CA ALA A 205 -2.26 16.16 -14.02
C ALA A 205 -2.05 14.91 -14.91
N VAL A 206 -3.08 14.06 -15.03
CA VAL A 206 -2.96 12.76 -15.70
C VAL A 206 -3.37 12.83 -17.17
N TYR A 207 -4.49 13.49 -17.49
CA TYR A 207 -5.04 13.45 -18.86
C TYR A 207 -4.56 14.62 -19.72
N VAL A 208 -4.28 15.78 -19.12
CA VAL A 208 -3.79 16.96 -19.84
C VAL A 208 -2.27 17.00 -19.82
N ASP A 209 -1.67 16.99 -18.63
CA ASP A 209 -0.23 17.13 -18.44
C ASP A 209 0.53 15.80 -18.65
N LYS A 210 -0.20 14.67 -18.81
CA LYS A 210 0.34 13.31 -19.03
C LYS A 210 1.44 12.92 -18.05
N ARG A 211 1.29 13.30 -16.77
CA ARG A 211 2.28 13.03 -15.73
C ARG A 211 2.06 11.63 -15.14
N GLU A 212 3.13 10.86 -15.03
CA GLU A 212 3.15 9.60 -14.28
C GLU A 212 3.44 9.90 -12.80
N LEU A 213 2.38 10.01 -12.00
CA LEU A 213 2.47 10.34 -10.58
C LEU A 213 1.92 9.21 -9.70
N LYS A 214 2.48 9.10 -8.50
CA LYS A 214 1.99 8.19 -7.44
C LYS A 214 0.79 8.83 -6.73
N CYS A 215 -0.23 8.03 -6.42
CA CYS A 215 -1.44 8.41 -5.66
C CYS A 215 -1.03 8.67 -4.22
N ALA A 216 -1.37 9.84 -3.67
CA ALA A 216 -1.26 10.09 -2.23
C ALA A 216 -2.40 9.42 -1.43
N CYS A 217 -3.33 8.78 -2.13
CA CYS A 217 -4.62 8.27 -1.64
C CYS A 217 -4.47 7.17 -0.57
N VAL A 218 -3.38 6.43 -0.64
CA VAL A 218 -3.01 5.38 0.30
C VAL A 218 -1.75 5.75 1.10
N GLY A 219 -1.51 7.05 1.26
CA GLY A 219 -0.36 7.61 1.99
C GLY A 219 0.95 7.64 1.19
N GLY A 220 2.00 8.13 1.86
CA GLY A 220 3.34 8.43 1.35
C GLY A 220 4.14 7.32 0.67
N GLY A 221 3.88 6.07 1.04
CA GLY A 221 4.76 4.93 0.75
C GLY A 221 4.29 3.98 -0.35
N SER A 222 3.31 4.37 -1.18
CA SER A 222 2.71 3.47 -2.17
C SER A 222 3.16 3.75 -3.61
N ASN A 223 3.20 2.68 -4.42
CA ASN A 223 3.37 2.79 -5.87
C ASN A 223 2.02 2.67 -6.61
N VAL A 224 0.95 3.15 -5.99
CA VAL A 224 -0.36 3.21 -6.66
C VAL A 224 -0.31 4.35 -7.67
N PRO A 225 -0.66 4.15 -8.95
CA PRO A 225 -0.73 5.24 -9.90
C PRO A 225 -1.94 6.13 -9.62
N LEU A 226 -1.77 7.45 -9.73
CA LEU A 226 -2.80 8.46 -9.42
C LEU A 226 -4.05 8.34 -10.32
N GLY A 227 -3.87 7.95 -11.58
CA GLY A 227 -4.86 8.05 -12.68
C GLY A 227 -6.31 7.68 -12.38
N PHE A 228 -6.74 6.50 -12.85
CA PHE A 228 -8.16 6.12 -12.84
C PHE A 228 -8.73 5.96 -11.42
N VAL A 229 -7.91 5.43 -10.50
CA VAL A 229 -8.32 5.16 -9.12
C VAL A 229 -8.69 6.45 -8.39
N SER A 230 -7.80 7.45 -8.38
CA SER A 230 -8.05 8.71 -7.66
C SER A 230 -9.17 9.52 -8.32
N LEU A 231 -9.28 9.48 -9.65
CA LEU A 231 -10.41 10.12 -10.32
C LEU A 231 -11.74 9.51 -9.90
N THR A 232 -11.83 8.18 -9.83
CA THR A 232 -13.04 7.46 -9.41
C THR A 232 -13.40 7.76 -7.95
N GLU A 233 -12.40 7.83 -7.07
CA GLU A 233 -12.56 8.23 -5.66
C GLU A 233 -13.16 9.64 -5.54
N ASN A 234 -12.59 10.61 -6.25
CA ASN A 234 -13.09 11.99 -6.23
C ASN A 234 -14.51 12.11 -6.79
N LEU A 235 -14.82 11.39 -7.87
CA LEU A 235 -16.17 11.34 -8.43
C LEU A 235 -17.17 10.67 -7.47
N ALA A 236 -16.77 9.63 -6.74
CA ALA A 236 -17.60 8.99 -5.73
C ALA A 236 -17.92 9.97 -4.58
N MET A 237 -16.94 10.75 -4.12
CA MET A 237 -17.18 11.81 -3.11
C MET A 237 -18.17 12.86 -3.60
N ILE A 238 -18.05 13.29 -4.86
CA ILE A 238 -18.97 14.26 -5.46
C ILE A 238 -20.39 13.66 -5.54
N ALA A 239 -20.52 12.44 -6.08
CA ALA A 239 -21.81 11.78 -6.22
C ALA A 239 -22.49 11.59 -4.85
N MET A 240 -21.74 11.18 -3.84
CA MET A 240 -22.23 10.99 -2.48
C MET A 240 -22.64 12.32 -1.82
N GLY A 241 -21.84 13.38 -2.01
CA GLY A 241 -22.18 14.72 -1.53
C GLY A 241 -23.47 15.24 -2.16
N LEU A 242 -23.63 15.10 -3.48
CA LEU A 242 -24.87 15.48 -4.17
C LEU A 242 -26.07 14.66 -3.67
N TRP A 243 -25.89 13.35 -3.50
CA TRP A 243 -26.93 12.45 -3.02
C TRP A 243 -27.41 12.82 -1.61
N MET A 244 -26.48 13.15 -0.70
CA MET A 244 -26.84 13.56 0.67
C MET A 244 -27.52 14.91 0.72
N LEU A 245 -27.07 15.88 -0.10
CA LEU A 245 -27.76 17.16 -0.21
C LEU A 245 -29.17 16.99 -0.77
N ALA A 246 -29.36 16.12 -1.77
CA ALA A 246 -30.67 15.81 -2.30
C ALA A 246 -31.59 15.20 -1.23
N LYS A 247 -31.12 14.19 -0.47
CA LYS A 247 -31.86 13.61 0.66
C LYS A 247 -32.14 14.56 1.82
N PHE A 248 -31.35 15.63 1.95
CA PHE A 248 -31.56 16.64 2.98
C PHE A 248 -32.61 17.68 2.56
N LEU A 249 -32.71 17.96 1.25
CA LEU A 249 -33.62 18.95 0.67
C LEU A 249 -34.99 18.37 0.28
N PHE A 250 -35.09 17.06 0.03
CA PHE A 250 -36.30 16.33 -0.36
C PHE A 250 -36.56 15.16 0.59
#